data_AF-A0A920ACU2-F1
#
_entry.id   AF-A0A920ACU2-F1
#
_cell.length_a   1.000
_cell.length_b   1.000
_cell.length_c   1.000
_cell.angle_alpha   90.00
_cell.angle_beta   90.00
_cell.angle_gamma   90.00
#
_symmetry.space_group_name_H-M   'P 1'
#
loop_
_entity.id
_entity.type
_entity.pdbx_description
1 polymer ?
#
loop_
_entity_poly.entity_id
_entity_poly.type
_entity_poly.pdbx_seq_one_letter_code
_entity_poly.pdbx_strand_id
1 'polypeptide(L)'
;MGVSRQLPYSTQESSYFNGANAITLTISQVFGCADSTALNFDEMATDDDGSCEYPCESGFTLTMNDSFGDSWNGNELIINGTAYTLDGVNDDGVSATVCVDVDLESCIMFGWNSGSFEYETSFSLMNPSGEIVFEGGAGSIPDMMGSV
;
A
#
# COMPACT_ATOMS: atom_id res chain seq x y z
N MET A 1 27.41 -8.19 -6.41
CA MET A 1 26.97 -6.78 -6.30
C MET A 1 25.77 -6.77 -5.38
N GLY A 2 25.65 -5.95 -4.34
CA GLY A 2 26.70 -5.40 -3.48
C GLY A 2 26.34 -5.72 -2.02
N VAL A 3 27.30 -5.67 -1.09
CA VAL A 3 27.02 -5.89 0.35
C VAL A 3 27.11 -4.56 1.08
N SER A 4 25.97 -3.97 1.40
CA SER A 4 25.78 -2.85 2.31
C SER A 4 24.84 -3.37 3.41
N ARG A 5 25.20 -3.51 4.69
CA ARG A 5 25.81 -2.53 5.63
C ARG A 5 25.08 -1.19 5.51
N GLN A 6 24.39 -0.68 6.53
CA GLN A 6 24.61 -0.87 7.97
C GLN A 6 23.37 -0.40 8.75
N LEU A 7 22.92 -1.11 9.79
CA LEU A 7 22.29 -0.43 10.93
C LEU A 7 23.43 0.26 11.68
N PRO A 8 23.40 1.58 11.91
CA PRO A 8 22.95 2.03 13.23
C PRO A 8 22.39 3.48 13.27
N TYR A 9 21.16 3.63 13.75
CA TYR A 9 20.97 4.31 15.03
C TYR A 9 21.55 5.77 15.26
N SER A 10 21.13 6.80 14.50
CA SER A 10 21.43 8.26 14.69
C SER A 10 20.58 8.97 15.80
N THR A 11 21.02 10.02 16.53
CA THR A 11 20.77 10.04 18.00
C THR A 11 20.09 11.26 18.69
N GLN A 12 19.06 11.04 19.55
CA GLN A 12 18.41 12.03 20.45
C GLN A 12 18.88 11.91 21.92
N GLU A 13 19.44 12.97 22.53
CA GLU A 13 20.05 12.89 23.86
C GLU A 13 19.08 13.16 25.02
N SER A 14 19.09 12.29 26.04
CA SER A 14 18.45 12.57 27.34
C SER A 14 19.42 12.42 28.51
N SER A 15 19.96 13.55 28.99
CA SER A 15 20.99 13.58 30.04
C SER A 15 20.38 13.61 31.46
N TYR A 16 20.49 12.49 32.19
CA TYR A 16 20.07 12.42 33.60
C TYR A 16 21.22 12.80 34.54
N PHE A 17 21.12 13.92 35.24
CA PHE A 17 22.16 14.42 36.14
C PHE A 17 21.90 14.01 37.60
N ASN A 18 22.69 13.07 38.13
CA ASN A 18 22.73 12.80 39.56
C ASN A 18 24.19 12.67 40.05
N GLY A 19 24.79 13.81 40.42
CA GLY A 19 26.11 13.86 41.06
C GLY A 19 27.30 13.52 40.14
N ALA A 20 27.82 14.55 39.46
CA ALA A 20 29.15 14.58 38.81
C ALA A 20 29.48 13.54 37.71
N ASN A 21 28.58 12.59 37.40
CA ASN A 21 28.74 11.66 36.29
C ASN A 21 27.61 11.90 35.29
N ALA A 22 27.94 12.30 34.07
CA ALA A 22 26.98 12.40 32.98
C ALA A 22 26.90 11.06 32.24
N ILE A 23 25.71 10.48 32.17
CA ILE A 23 25.41 9.40 31.24
C ILE A 23 24.84 10.06 29.99
N THR A 24 25.65 10.11 28.93
CA THR A 24 25.23 10.47 27.57
C THR A 24 24.42 9.31 27.03
N LEU A 25 23.12 9.54 26.76
CA LEU A 25 22.21 8.52 26.28
C LEU A 25 21.58 9.03 24.98
N THR A 26 22.29 8.72 23.90
CA THR A 26 21.80 8.74 22.53
C THR A 26 20.54 7.84 22.40
N ILE A 27 19.43 8.34 21.86
CA ILE A 27 18.19 7.62 21.52
C ILE A 27 18.07 7.53 20.00
N SER A 28 18.20 6.33 19.45
CA SER A 28 18.63 6.19 18.08
C SER A 28 17.51 6.14 17.03
N GLN A 29 17.88 6.50 15.79
CA GLN A 29 17.05 7.02 14.69
C GLN A 29 15.65 6.46 14.74
N VAL A 30 14.71 7.38 14.96
CA VAL A 30 13.30 7.02 15.05
C VAL A 30 12.88 6.78 13.62
N PHE A 31 12.82 5.50 13.26
CA PHE A 31 12.28 5.02 12.02
C PHE A 31 10.75 5.06 12.10
N GLY A 32 10.15 5.67 11.09
CA GLY A 32 8.72 5.82 10.90
C GLY A 32 8.49 6.81 9.77
N CYS A 33 7.23 7.07 9.41
CA CYS A 33 6.96 7.99 8.32
C CYS A 33 7.34 9.45 8.69
N ALA A 34 8.33 10.00 8.00
CA ALA A 34 8.80 11.37 8.20
C ALA A 34 8.10 12.42 7.32
N ASP A 35 7.16 12.01 6.46
CA ASP A 35 6.39 12.91 5.60
C ASP A 35 5.12 13.42 6.28
N SER A 36 5.06 14.73 6.56
CA SER A 36 3.92 15.40 7.19
C SER A 36 2.60 15.37 6.39
N THR A 37 2.60 14.87 5.15
CA THR A 37 1.41 14.68 4.32
C THR A 37 0.83 13.25 4.39
N ALA A 38 1.53 12.33 5.06
CA ALA A 38 1.05 10.97 5.30
C ALA A 38 0.05 10.90 6.48
N LEU A 39 -0.90 9.96 6.39
CA LEU A 39 -1.86 9.59 7.43
C LEU A 39 -1.19 9.04 8.70
N ASN A 40 -0.06 8.35 8.54
CA ASN A 40 0.71 7.73 9.62
C ASN A 40 2.03 8.46 9.93
N PHE A 41 2.10 9.76 9.61
CA PHE A 41 3.23 10.64 9.98
C PHE A 41 3.56 10.53 11.47
N ASP A 42 4.82 10.22 11.78
CA ASP A 42 5.36 10.23 13.14
C ASP A 42 6.21 11.49 13.34
N GLU A 43 5.73 12.42 14.16
CA GLU A 43 6.45 13.66 14.51
C GLU A 43 7.78 13.42 15.24
N MET A 44 8.01 12.22 15.78
CA MET A 44 9.27 11.81 16.38
C MET A 44 10.23 11.19 15.36
N ALA A 45 9.78 10.79 14.17
CA ALA A 45 10.61 10.16 13.16
C ALA A 45 11.71 11.10 12.65
N THR A 46 12.94 10.58 12.62
CA THR A 46 14.12 11.32 12.13
C THR A 46 14.57 10.85 10.76
N ASP A 47 14.19 9.63 10.38
CA ASP A 47 14.55 8.98 9.12
C ASP A 47 13.32 8.19 8.64
N ASP A 48 12.91 8.44 7.39
CA ASP A 48 11.84 7.68 6.74
C ASP A 48 12.25 6.21 6.56
N ASP A 49 11.42 5.28 7.02
CA ASP A 49 11.60 3.84 6.88
C ASP A 49 10.85 3.26 5.66
N GLY A 50 10.11 4.10 4.94
CA GLY A 50 9.29 3.72 3.80
C GLY A 50 7.90 3.21 4.19
N SER A 51 7.46 3.37 5.44
CA SER A 51 6.13 2.96 5.89
C SER A 51 5.01 3.98 5.62
N CYS A 52 5.30 5.11 4.99
CA CYS A 52 4.34 6.21 4.79
C CYS A 52 3.04 5.77 4.07
N GLU A 53 1.93 5.87 4.78
CA GLU A 53 0.57 5.72 4.25
C GLU A 53 0.04 7.09 3.86
N TYR A 54 -0.12 7.37 2.58
CA TYR A 54 -0.72 8.63 2.12
C TYR A 54 -2.24 8.50 2.02
N PRO A 55 -3.01 9.59 2.22
CA PRO A 55 -4.39 9.61 1.76
C PRO A 55 -4.40 9.39 0.24
N CYS A 56 -5.48 8.87 -0.34
CA CYS A 56 -5.61 8.79 -1.80
C CYS A 56 -5.81 10.21 -2.41
N GLU A 57 -4.85 11.13 -2.24
CA GLU A 57 -4.96 12.55 -2.63
C GLU A 57 -4.93 12.77 -4.16
N SER A 58 -4.53 11.76 -4.92
CA SER A 58 -4.64 11.71 -6.39
C SER A 58 -4.94 10.31 -6.93
N GLY A 59 -4.92 9.29 -6.06
CA GLY A 59 -5.07 7.89 -6.45
C GLY A 59 -6.52 7.46 -6.63
N PHE A 60 -6.72 6.43 -7.44
CA PHE A 60 -8.00 5.75 -7.60
C PHE A 60 -8.19 4.75 -6.47
N THR A 61 -9.41 4.59 -6.01
CA THR A 61 -9.74 3.61 -4.97
C THR A 61 -10.10 2.28 -5.61
N LEU A 62 -9.25 1.27 -5.45
CA LEU A 62 -9.55 -0.11 -5.82
C LEU A 62 -10.25 -0.79 -4.64
N THR A 63 -11.48 -1.24 -4.85
CA THR A 63 -12.19 -2.14 -3.93
C THR A 63 -12.19 -3.53 -4.51
N MET A 64 -11.78 -4.51 -3.72
CA MET A 64 -11.78 -5.94 -4.04
C MET A 64 -12.72 -6.68 -3.09
N ASN A 65 -13.46 -7.66 -3.59
CA ASN A 65 -14.40 -8.46 -2.81
C ASN A 65 -14.33 -9.94 -3.21
N ASP A 66 -14.36 -10.81 -2.23
CA ASP A 66 -14.63 -12.23 -2.33
C ASP A 66 -16.06 -12.57 -1.88
N SER A 67 -16.75 -13.45 -2.59
CA SER A 67 -18.16 -13.79 -2.32
C SER A 67 -18.35 -14.80 -1.19
N PHE A 68 -17.30 -15.55 -0.82
CA PHE A 68 -17.31 -16.62 0.19
C PHE A 68 -16.44 -16.30 1.40
N GLY A 69 -15.44 -15.42 1.24
CA GLY A 69 -14.66 -14.85 2.33
C GLY A 69 -13.50 -15.72 2.80
N ASP A 70 -13.04 -16.64 1.96
CA ASP A 70 -11.88 -17.50 2.19
C ASP A 70 -10.68 -17.17 1.28
N SER A 71 -10.53 -15.87 0.98
CA SER A 71 -9.46 -15.28 0.18
C SER A 71 -9.51 -15.64 -1.31
N TRP A 72 -8.85 -14.86 -2.16
CA TRP A 72 -8.93 -15.01 -3.62
C TRP A 72 -8.27 -16.26 -4.21
N ASN A 73 -7.82 -17.21 -3.38
CA ASN A 73 -7.47 -18.58 -3.83
C ASN A 73 -6.42 -18.62 -4.98
N GLY A 74 -5.50 -17.65 -4.99
CA GLY A 74 -4.46 -17.49 -6.02
C GLY A 74 -4.86 -16.71 -7.26
N ASN A 75 -6.05 -16.09 -7.29
CA ASN A 75 -6.39 -15.08 -8.29
C ASN A 75 -5.66 -13.77 -7.99
N GLU A 76 -5.16 -13.10 -9.02
CA GLU A 76 -4.57 -11.77 -8.89
C GLU A 76 -5.08 -10.85 -9.99
N LEU A 77 -5.61 -9.69 -9.60
CA LEU A 77 -5.85 -8.58 -10.51
C LEU A 77 -4.53 -7.85 -10.75
N ILE A 78 -4.19 -7.57 -12.00
CA ILE A 78 -2.98 -6.82 -12.35
C ILE A 78 -3.41 -5.45 -12.87
N ILE A 79 -2.89 -4.37 -12.28
CA ILE A 79 -3.05 -2.99 -12.77
C ILE A 79 -1.65 -2.40 -12.97
N ASN A 80 -1.34 -1.98 -14.20
CA ASN A 80 -0.05 -1.40 -14.60
C ASN A 80 1.19 -2.27 -14.26
N GLY A 81 0.99 -3.58 -14.09
CA GLY A 81 2.04 -4.54 -13.71
C GLY A 81 2.14 -4.84 -12.22
N THR A 82 1.41 -4.10 -11.36
CA THR A 82 1.26 -4.41 -9.93
C THR A 82 0.14 -5.42 -9.74
N ALA A 83 0.39 -6.48 -8.97
CA ALA A 83 -0.59 -7.50 -8.62
C ALA A 83 -1.33 -7.15 -7.32
N TYR A 84 -2.63 -7.42 -7.31
CA TYR A 84 -3.55 -7.19 -6.20
C TYR A 84 -4.38 -8.47 -5.98
N THR A 85 -4.54 -8.88 -4.73
CA THR A 85 -5.28 -10.08 -4.34
C THR A 85 -5.85 -9.90 -2.93
N LEU A 86 -6.69 -10.83 -2.50
CA LEU A 86 -7.06 -11.03 -1.10
C LEU A 86 -6.36 -12.30 -0.61
N ASP A 87 -5.51 -12.20 0.41
CA ASP A 87 -4.71 -13.31 0.96
C ASP A 87 -4.95 -13.58 2.46
N GLY A 88 -5.72 -12.72 3.15
CA GLY A 88 -6.02 -12.86 4.57
C GLY A 88 -4.84 -12.61 5.51
N VAL A 89 -3.73 -12.05 5.02
CA VAL A 89 -2.53 -11.68 5.80
C VAL A 89 -2.50 -10.17 6.05
N ASN A 90 -2.81 -9.36 5.03
CA ASN A 90 -2.96 -7.90 5.14
C ASN A 90 -4.41 -7.41 4.93
N ASP A 91 -5.30 -8.31 4.51
CA ASP A 91 -6.76 -8.14 4.42
C ASP A 91 -7.51 -9.18 5.29
N ASP A 92 -8.84 -9.20 5.25
CA ASP A 92 -9.68 -10.12 6.03
C ASP A 92 -10.13 -11.39 5.28
N GLY A 93 -9.67 -11.58 4.04
CA GLY A 93 -10.07 -12.66 3.13
C GLY A 93 -11.41 -12.42 2.43
N VAL A 94 -12.14 -11.35 2.78
CA VAL A 94 -13.48 -11.02 2.28
C VAL A 94 -13.45 -9.77 1.41
N SER A 95 -12.75 -8.73 1.84
CA SER A 95 -12.66 -7.48 1.09
C SER A 95 -11.43 -6.66 1.45
N ALA A 96 -10.94 -5.88 0.49
CA ALA A 96 -9.93 -4.87 0.73
C ALA A 96 -10.21 -3.61 -0.09
N THR A 97 -9.76 -2.47 0.44
CA THR A 97 -9.76 -1.18 -0.26
C THR A 97 -8.35 -0.62 -0.24
N VAL A 98 -7.77 -0.36 -1.41
CA VAL A 98 -6.41 0.15 -1.56
C VAL A 98 -6.37 1.33 -2.52
N CYS A 99 -5.49 2.31 -2.28
CA CYS A 99 -5.20 3.33 -3.27
C CYS A 99 -4.38 2.72 -4.42
N VAL A 100 -4.69 3.07 -5.67
CA VAL A 100 -3.92 2.73 -6.85
C VAL A 100 -3.56 4.02 -7.58
N ASP A 101 -2.26 4.23 -7.80
CA ASP A 101 -1.77 5.31 -8.65
C ASP A 101 -1.97 4.92 -10.12
N VAL A 102 -2.99 5.51 -10.75
CA VAL A 102 -3.23 5.42 -12.19
C VAL A 102 -3.39 6.81 -12.80
N ASP A 103 -2.61 7.09 -13.82
CA ASP A 103 -2.74 8.28 -14.65
C ASP A 103 -3.75 7.99 -15.78
N LEU A 104 -4.91 8.65 -15.76
CA LEU A 104 -5.94 8.55 -16.81
C LEU A 104 -5.49 9.14 -18.16
N GLU A 105 -4.46 9.99 -18.19
CA GLU A 105 -3.88 10.49 -19.44
C GLU A 105 -2.92 9.47 -20.08
N SER A 106 -2.66 8.36 -19.36
CA SER A 106 -1.84 7.22 -19.80
C SER A 106 -2.68 5.95 -20.06
N CYS A 107 -2.09 4.95 -20.74
CA CYS A 107 -2.76 3.68 -20.95
C CYS A 107 -2.73 2.81 -19.67
N ILE A 108 -3.88 2.67 -19.00
CA ILE A 108 -4.04 1.71 -17.91
C ILE A 108 -4.06 0.29 -18.48
N MET A 109 -3.13 -0.55 -18.02
CA MET A 109 -3.06 -1.96 -18.40
C MET A 109 -3.69 -2.84 -17.32
N PHE A 110 -4.82 -3.47 -17.65
CA PHE A 110 -5.40 -4.54 -16.84
C PHE A 110 -4.90 -5.91 -17.27
N GLY A 111 -4.69 -6.79 -16.29
CA GLY A 111 -4.41 -8.22 -16.48
C GLY A 111 -5.01 -9.05 -15.35
N TRP A 112 -4.98 -10.37 -15.52
CA TRP A 112 -5.46 -11.32 -14.51
C TRP A 112 -4.58 -12.56 -14.48
N ASN A 113 -4.20 -13.02 -13.28
CA ASN A 113 -3.65 -14.35 -13.06
C ASN A 113 -4.76 -15.25 -12.50
N SER A 114 -5.06 -16.33 -13.21
CA SER A 114 -6.11 -17.28 -12.85
C SER A 114 -5.72 -18.20 -11.69
N GLY A 115 -6.47 -18.13 -10.60
CA GLY A 115 -6.43 -19.04 -9.46
C GLY A 115 -7.56 -20.07 -9.50
N SER A 116 -7.99 -20.53 -8.33
CA SER A 116 -9.24 -21.30 -8.19
C SER A 116 -10.43 -20.38 -7.93
N PHE A 117 -11.65 -20.84 -8.24
CA PHE A 117 -12.90 -20.15 -7.91
C PHE A 117 -13.00 -18.68 -8.39
N GLU A 118 -12.42 -18.37 -9.55
CA GLU A 118 -12.46 -17.03 -10.19
C GLU A 118 -13.80 -16.30 -10.04
N TYR A 119 -14.93 -17.02 -10.23
CA TYR A 119 -16.30 -16.49 -10.20
C TYR A 119 -16.73 -15.86 -8.86
N GLU A 120 -15.95 -16.04 -7.79
CA GLU A 120 -16.20 -15.50 -6.45
C GLU A 120 -15.56 -14.12 -6.27
N THR A 121 -14.56 -13.81 -7.11
CA THR A 121 -13.79 -12.56 -7.12
C THR A 121 -14.51 -11.44 -7.88
N SER A 122 -14.42 -10.22 -7.35
CA SER A 122 -14.92 -9.01 -8.01
C SER A 122 -14.12 -7.78 -7.58
N PHE A 123 -14.03 -6.78 -8.45
CA PHE A 123 -13.38 -5.52 -8.15
C PHE A 123 -14.08 -4.33 -8.79
N SER A 124 -13.87 -3.15 -8.20
CA SER A 124 -14.21 -1.86 -8.81
C SER A 124 -13.09 -0.85 -8.55
N LEU A 125 -12.78 -0.03 -9.55
CA LEU A 125 -11.84 1.08 -9.48
C LEU A 125 -12.64 2.38 -9.56
N MET A 126 -12.50 3.23 -8.55
CA MET A 126 -13.27 4.46 -8.36
C MET A 126 -12.37 5.70 -8.44
N ASN A 127 -12.81 6.74 -9.15
CA ASN A 127 -12.09 8.00 -9.25
C ASN A 127 -12.19 8.82 -7.93
N PRO A 128 -11.33 9.84 -7.74
CA PRO A 128 -11.40 10.72 -6.55
C PRO A 128 -12.73 11.50 -6.38
N SER A 129 -13.61 11.51 -7.38
CA SER A 129 -14.95 12.10 -7.30
C SER A 129 -16.03 11.12 -6.81
N GLY A 130 -15.67 9.85 -6.57
CA GLY A 130 -16.59 8.81 -6.10
C GLY A 130 -17.30 8.02 -7.20
N GLU A 131 -16.87 8.14 -8.46
CA GLU A 131 -17.47 7.44 -9.61
C GLU A 131 -16.66 6.19 -9.98
N ILE A 132 -17.34 5.06 -10.20
CA ILE A 132 -16.71 3.84 -10.71
C ILE A 132 -16.30 4.08 -12.16
N VAL A 133 -15.01 3.94 -12.46
CA VAL A 133 -14.45 4.04 -13.82
C VAL A 133 -14.25 2.68 -14.47
N PHE A 134 -13.99 1.64 -13.67
CA PHE A 134 -13.85 0.26 -14.12
C PHE A 134 -14.41 -0.70 -13.07
N GLU A 135 -15.01 -1.79 -13.53
CA GLU A 135 -15.44 -2.91 -12.68
C GLU A 135 -15.20 -4.24 -13.41
N GLY A 136 -15.02 -5.31 -12.65
CA GLY A 136 -14.70 -6.63 -13.19
C GLY A 136 -14.67 -7.70 -12.11
N GLY A 137 -14.14 -8.88 -12.45
CA GLY A 137 -14.21 -10.08 -11.62
C GLY A 137 -14.33 -11.33 -12.46
N ALA A 138 -14.42 -12.51 -11.85
CA ALA A 138 -14.58 -13.78 -12.58
C ALA A 138 -13.53 -14.03 -13.68
N GLY A 139 -12.28 -13.61 -13.45
CA GLY A 139 -11.20 -13.69 -14.45
C GLY A 139 -11.34 -12.72 -15.63
N SER A 140 -12.35 -11.85 -15.64
CA SER A 140 -12.54 -10.83 -16.67
C SER A 140 -11.82 -9.53 -16.32
N ILE A 141 -11.13 -8.98 -17.31
CA ILE A 141 -10.62 -7.61 -17.30
C ILE A 141 -11.58 -6.69 -18.07
N PRO A 142 -11.71 -5.41 -17.68
CA PRO A 142 -12.47 -4.44 -18.45
C PRO A 142 -11.98 -4.33 -19.88
N ASP A 143 -12.89 -4.13 -20.84
CA ASP A 143 -12.51 -3.73 -22.19
C ASP A 143 -11.72 -2.42 -22.12
N MET A 144 -10.59 -2.35 -22.84
CA MET A 144 -9.72 -1.18 -22.81
C MET A 144 -10.48 0.06 -23.32
N MET A 145 -10.75 1.01 -22.42
CA MET A 145 -11.23 2.35 -22.75
C MET A 145 -10.14 3.09 -23.55
N GLY A 146 -10.16 2.90 -24.88
CA GLY A 146 -9.00 3.19 -25.73
C GLY A 146 -9.30 3.65 -27.16
N SER A 147 -10.47 4.25 -27.43
CA SER A 147 -10.63 5.22 -28.53
C SER A 147 -12.03 5.86 -28.61
N VAL A 148 -12.15 7.14 -28.26
CA VAL A 148 -12.90 8.19 -28.97
C VAL A 148 -12.32 9.56 -28.63
#